data_AF-A0A534UCP9-F1
#
_entry.id   AF-A0A534UCP9-F1
#
_cell.length_a   1.000
_cell.length_b   1.000
_cell.length_c   1.000
_cell.angle_alpha   90.00
_cell.angle_beta   90.00
_cell.angle_gamma   90.00
#
_symmetry.space_group_name_H-M   'P 1'
#
loop_
_entity.id
_entity.type
_entity.pdbx_description
1 polymer ?
#
loop_
_entity_poly.entity_id
_entity_poly.type
_entity_poly.pdbx_seq_one_letter_code
_entity_poly.pdbx_strand_id
1 'polypeptide(L)'
;MECWVLKNENRAYQQLRVWQDSIEFYRLTSRVFRNWPYELRRVGSQAIAASDSVHRNIAEGYCRKSIREYLNFLNIAWGHLVKASPDSTSIARPDK
;
A
#
# COMPACT_ATOMS: atom_id res chain seq x y z
N MET A 1 13.78 17.36 -1.13
CA MET A 1 12.85 16.22 -1.27
C MET A 1 13.68 14.94 -1.28
N GLU A 2 14.44 14.75 -0.20
CA GLU A 2 15.46 13.70 -0.07
C GLU A 2 15.34 13.12 1.34
N CYS A 3 14.24 12.41 1.59
CA CYS A 3 14.19 11.54 2.76
C CYS A 3 14.56 10.16 2.26
N TRP A 4 15.85 9.86 2.33
CA TRP A 4 16.38 8.58 2.79
C TRP A 4 15.45 7.40 2.50
N VAL A 5 15.59 6.83 1.31
CA VAL A 5 15.47 5.39 1.15
C VAL A 5 16.57 4.81 2.03
N LEU A 6 16.31 4.69 3.33
CA LEU A 6 17.15 3.91 4.23
C LEU A 6 17.32 2.57 3.52
N LYS A 7 18.56 2.24 3.20
CA LYS A 7 18.96 0.90 2.77
C LYS A 7 18.48 -0.06 3.84
N ASN A 8 17.27 -0.58 3.63
CA ASN A 8 16.63 -1.52 4.52
C ASN A 8 17.28 -2.87 4.22
N GLU A 9 18.44 -3.10 4.82
CA GLU A 9 19.16 -4.39 4.73
C GLU A 9 18.37 -5.52 5.40
N ASN A 10 17.37 -5.19 6.21
CA ASN A 10 16.38 -6.13 6.74
C ASN A 10 15.29 -6.43 5.69
N ARG A 11 15.58 -7.31 4.73
CA ARG A 11 14.60 -7.87 3.78
C ARG A 11 13.56 -8.80 4.44
N ALA A 12 13.56 -8.93 5.76
CA ALA A 12 12.62 -9.79 6.49
C ALA A 12 11.14 -9.38 6.29
N TYR A 13 10.85 -8.10 6.01
CA TYR A 13 9.49 -7.68 5.63
C TYR A 13 8.97 -8.38 4.36
N GLN A 14 9.86 -8.85 3.47
CA GLN A 14 9.49 -9.55 2.25
C GLN A 14 8.88 -10.94 2.53
N GLN A 15 9.08 -11.48 3.74
CA GLN A 15 8.45 -12.73 4.18
C GLN A 15 7.02 -12.51 4.70
N LEU A 16 6.61 -11.26 4.95
CA LEU A 16 5.25 -10.97 5.39
C LEU A 16 4.27 -11.25 4.25
N ARG A 17 3.28 -12.09 4.54
CA ARG A 17 2.17 -12.36 3.60
C ARG A 17 1.48 -11.06 3.16
N VAL A 18 1.21 -10.14 4.10
CA VAL A 18 0.58 -8.85 3.78
C VAL A 18 1.44 -7.97 2.85
N TRP A 19 2.77 -8.06 2.93
CA TRP A 19 3.65 -7.35 2.01
C TRP A 19 3.60 -7.99 0.62
N GLN A 20 3.64 -9.32 0.54
CA GLN A 20 3.52 -10.06 -0.73
C GLN A 20 2.19 -9.79 -1.42
N ASP A 21 1.08 -9.82 -0.67
CA ASP A 21 -0.26 -9.49 -1.15
C ASP A 21 -0.32 -8.04 -1.67
N SER A 22 0.32 -7.09 -0.97
CA SER A 22 0.36 -5.69 -1.39
C SER A 22 1.18 -5.46 -2.68
N ILE A 23 2.24 -6.23 -2.89
CA ILE A 23 3.04 -6.21 -4.13
C ILE A 23 2.25 -6.79 -5.29
N GLU A 24 1.52 -7.89 -5.06
CA GLU A 24 0.67 -8.48 -6.08
C GLU A 24 -0.48 -7.54 -6.46
N PHE A 25 -1.09 -6.89 -5.46
CA PHE A 25 -2.08 -5.84 -5.70
C PHE A 25 -1.51 -4.70 -6.56
N TYR A 26 -0.31 -4.21 -6.25
CA TYR A 26 0.37 -3.21 -7.09
C TYR A 26 0.60 -3.68 -8.54
N ARG A 27 0.99 -4.94 -8.75
CA ARG A 27 1.18 -5.52 -10.09
C ARG A 27 -0.13 -5.57 -10.87
N LEU A 28 -1.21 -6.03 -10.24
CA LEU A 28 -2.54 -6.09 -10.85
C LEU A 28 -3.06 -4.69 -11.20
N THR A 29 -2.99 -3.75 -10.25
CA THR A 29 -3.33 -2.34 -10.48
C THR A 29 -2.52 -1.77 -11.65
N SER A 30 -1.20 -1.95 -11.64
CA SER A 30 -0.33 -1.46 -12.71
C SER A 30 -0.68 -2.06 -14.07
N ARG A 31 -1.05 -3.35 -14.13
CA ARG A 31 -1.45 -4.02 -15.37
C ARG A 31 -2.78 -3.49 -15.91
N VAL A 32 -3.76 -3.26 -15.03
CA VAL A 32 -5.10 -2.77 -15.41
C VAL A 32 -5.03 -1.31 -15.88
N PHE A 33 -4.44 -0.43 -15.07
CA PHE A 33 -4.46 1.01 -15.33
C PHE A 33 -3.46 1.48 -16.39
N ARG A 34 -2.46 0.66 -16.77
CA ARG A 34 -1.56 0.98 -17.90
C ARG A 34 -2.27 0.96 -19.26
N ASN A 35 -3.32 0.17 -19.40
CA ASN A 35 -4.07 0.02 -20.66
C ASN A 35 -5.24 1.00 -20.78
N TRP A 36 -5.38 1.93 -19.83
CA TRP A 36 -6.48 2.89 -19.85
C TRP A 36 -6.31 3.99 -20.91
N PRO A 37 -7.42 4.55 -21.42
CA PRO A 37 -7.41 5.67 -22.35
C PRO A 37 -6.64 6.86 -21.78
N TYR A 38 -6.09 7.69 -22.67
CA TYR A 38 -5.29 8.86 -22.30
C TYR A 38 -6.02 9.80 -21.31
N GLU A 39 -7.32 10.00 -21.49
CA GLU A 39 -8.16 10.84 -20.61
C GLU A 39 -8.17 10.36 -19.16
N LEU A 40 -8.11 9.05 -18.94
CA LEU A 40 -8.12 8.44 -17.61
C LEU A 40 -6.70 8.16 -17.07
N ARG A 41 -5.65 8.53 -17.81
CA ARG A 41 -4.25 8.25 -17.44
C ARG A 41 -3.85 8.90 -16.12
N ARG A 42 -4.40 10.07 -15.79
CA ARG A 42 -4.17 10.74 -14.49
C ARG A 42 -4.79 9.95 -13.33
N VAL A 43 -5.98 9.39 -13.52
CA VAL A 43 -6.64 8.57 -12.50
C VAL A 43 -5.90 7.25 -12.35
N GLY A 44 -5.51 6.62 -13.47
CA GLY A 44 -4.70 5.41 -13.47
C GLY A 44 -3.35 5.59 -12.79
N SER A 45 -2.65 6.71 -13.03
CA SER A 45 -1.38 6.98 -12.35
C SER A 45 -1.55 7.22 -10.85
N GLN A 46 -2.64 7.85 -10.41
CA GLN A 46 -2.97 7.99 -8.99
C GLN A 46 -3.29 6.64 -8.33
N ALA A 47 -4.03 5.76 -8.99
CA ALA A 47 -4.32 4.42 -8.46
C ALA A 47 -3.06 3.56 -8.31
N ILE A 48 -2.16 3.62 -9.31
CA ILE A 48 -0.85 2.95 -9.27
C ILE A 48 0.01 3.53 -8.13
N ALA A 49 0.07 4.85 -7.99
CA ALA A 49 0.84 5.50 -6.93
C ALA A 49 0.28 5.19 -5.52
N ALA A 50 -1.05 5.12 -5.37
CA ALA A 50 -1.69 4.72 -4.12
C ALA A 50 -1.34 3.28 -3.74
N SER A 51 -1.37 2.36 -4.72
CA SER A 51 -0.97 0.96 -4.49
C SER A 51 0.53 0.83 -4.18
N ASP A 52 1.39 1.63 -4.82
CA ASP A 52 2.83 1.68 -4.55
C ASP A 52 3.12 2.17 -3.11
N SER A 53 2.30 3.08 -2.59
CA SER A 53 2.49 3.58 -1.22
C SER A 53 2.18 2.53 -0.15
N VAL A 54 1.26 1.59 -0.41
CA VAL A 54 0.83 0.57 0.56
C VAL A 54 1.98 -0.37 0.91
N HIS A 55 2.65 -0.97 -0.08
CA HIS A 55 3.75 -1.91 0.18
C HIS A 55 4.98 -1.21 0.78
N ARG A 56 5.24 0.04 0.41
CA ARG A 56 6.29 0.88 1.01
C ARG A 56 6.02 1.18 2.48
N ASN A 57 4.79 1.54 2.83
CA ASN A 57 4.40 1.80 4.23
C ASN A 57 4.53 0.54 5.10
N ILE A 58 4.21 -0.64 4.56
CA ILE A 58 4.42 -1.92 5.27
C ILE A 58 5.92 -2.16 5.51
N ALA A 59 6.75 -1.96 4.49
CA ALA A 59 8.19 -2.14 4.59
C ALA A 59 8.83 -1.12 5.57
N GLU A 60 8.40 0.14 5.53
CA GLU A 60 8.88 1.19 6.44
C GLU A 60 8.43 0.93 7.87
N GLY A 61 7.15 0.61 8.08
CA GLY A 61 6.57 0.30 9.38
C GLY A 61 7.20 -0.92 10.05
N TYR A 62 7.54 -1.96 9.27
CA TYR A 62 8.23 -3.16 9.77
C TYR A 62 9.60 -2.85 10.36
N CYS A 63 10.27 -1.81 9.87
CA CYS A 63 11.59 -1.40 10.33
C CYS A 63 11.55 -0.41 11.51
N ARG A 64 10.36 -0.11 12.03
CA ARG A 64 10.18 0.71 13.24
C ARG A 64 10.29 -0.14 14.50
N LYS A 65 10.72 0.49 15.60
CA LYS A 65 11.12 -0.19 16.85
C LYS A 65 9.94 -0.57 17.76
N SER A 66 8.73 -0.06 17.51
CA SER A 66 7.56 -0.30 18.35
C SER A 66 6.36 -0.83 17.56
N ILE A 67 5.64 -1.79 18.16
CA ILE A 67 4.37 -2.34 17.63
C ILE A 67 3.32 -1.24 17.39
N ARG A 68 3.32 -0.20 18.22
CA ARG A 68 2.36 0.91 18.13
C ARG A 68 2.55 1.72 16.85
N GLU A 69 3.80 1.96 16.46
CA GLU A 69 4.11 2.62 15.19
C GLU A 69 3.77 1.72 14.00
N TYR A 70 4.07 0.42 14.09
CA TYR A 70 3.70 -0.54 13.05
C TYR A 70 2.18 -0.56 12.79
N LEU A 71 1.37 -0.59 13.85
CA LEU A 71 -0.10 -0.50 13.75
C LEU A 71 -0.58 0.82 13.14
N ASN A 72 0.11 1.93 13.40
CA ASN A 72 -0.22 3.21 12.79
C ASN A 72 0.02 3.20 11.27
N PHE A 73 1.14 2.62 10.82
CA PHE A 73 1.42 2.46 9.39
C PHE A 73 0.42 1.51 8.69
N LEU A 74 -0.02 0.45 9.37
CA LEU A 74 -1.09 -0.43 8.86
C LEU A 74 -2.44 0.31 8.72
N ASN A 75 -2.79 1.18 9.68
CA ASN A 75 -4.00 2.00 9.57
C ASN A 75 -3.96 2.98 8.40
N ILE A 76 -2.79 3.57 8.11
CA ILE A 76 -2.61 4.43 6.93
C ILE A 76 -2.78 3.63 5.64
N ALA A 77 -2.14 2.45 5.56
CA ALA A 77 -2.29 1.54 4.42
C ALA A 77 -3.77 1.14 4.20
N TRP A 78 -4.51 0.86 5.28
CA TRP A 78 -5.94 0.57 5.22
C TRP A 78 -6.77 1.75 4.69
N GLY A 79 -6.51 2.97 5.19
CA GLY A 79 -7.22 4.17 4.74
C GLY A 79 -7.07 4.43 3.23
N HIS A 80 -5.91 4.10 2.67
CA HIS A 80 -5.65 4.24 1.24
C HIS A 80 -6.44 3.20 0.42
N LEU A 81 -6.54 1.96 0.93
CA LEU A 81 -7.27 0.88 0.28
C LEU A 81 -8.79 1.13 0.26
N VAL A 82 -9.36 1.58 1.39
CA VAL A 82 -10.78 1.96 1.48
C VAL A 82 -11.11 3.09 0.51
N LYS A 83 -10.23 4.10 0.40
CA LYS A 83 -10.46 5.23 -0.51
C LYS A 83 -10.46 4.81 -1.99
N ALA A 84 -9.77 3.72 -2.33
CA ALA A 84 -9.70 3.21 -3.70
C ALA A 84 -10.91 2.33 -4.10
N SER A 85 -11.72 1.87 -3.14
CA SER A 85 -12.91 1.06 -3.38
C SER A 85 -14.17 1.78 -2.90
N PRO A 86 -15.13 2.15 -3.77
CA PRO A 86 -16.38 2.78 -3.36
C PRO A 86 -17.32 1.88 -2.55
N ASP A 87 -17.08 0.56 -2.52
CA ASP A 87 -17.97 -0.47 -1.93
C ASP A 87 -17.81 -0.63 -0.40
N SER A 88 -17.46 0.44 0.30
CA SER A 88 -17.03 0.39 1.70
C SER A 88 -18.15 0.26 2.75
N THR A 89 -19.42 0.05 2.38
CA THR A 89 -20.50 -0.11 3.37
C THR A 89 -20.59 -1.54 3.93
N SER A 90 -19.98 -2.53 3.30
CA SER A 90 -20.09 -3.95 3.70
C SER A 90 -18.85 -4.55 4.37
N ILE A 91 -17.72 -3.83 4.40
CA ILE A 91 -16.48 -4.31 5.05
C ILE A 91 -16.38 -3.68 6.44
N ALA A 92 -17.17 -4.23 7.36
CA ALA A 92 -17.03 -3.95 8.78
C ALA A 92 -15.55 -4.16 9.17
N ARG A 93 -14.99 -3.23 9.95
CA ARG A 93 -13.76 -3.51 10.69
C ARG A 93 -14.02 -4.80 11.49
N PRO A 94 -13.17 -5.84 11.44
CA PRO A 94 -13.24 -6.84 12.49
C PRO A 94 -13.01 -6.09 13.81
N ASP A 95 -14.04 -6.12 14.65
CA ASP A 95 -14.28 -5.19 15.75
C ASP A 95 -13.22 -5.31 16.86
N LYS A 96 -13.29 -4.36 17.80
CA LYS A 96 -12.59 -4.33 19.09
C LYS A 96 -12.56 -5.66 19.82
#